data_AF-A0A1W1YPR4-F1
#
_entry.id   AF-A0A1W1YPR4-F1
#
_cell.length_a   1.000
_cell.length_b   1.000
_cell.length_c   1.000
_cell.angle_alpha   90.00
_cell.angle_beta   90.00
_cell.angle_gamma   90.00
#
_symmetry.space_group_name_H-M   'P 1'
#
loop_
_entity.id
_entity.type
_entity.pdbx_description
1 polymer ?
#
loop_
_entity_poly.entity_id
_entity_poly.type
_entity_poly.pdbx_seq_one_letter_code
_entity_poly.pdbx_strand_id
1 'polypeptide(L)'
;MNIDTGELRMFTADQMKEFVGVFTPVPSELQDEARKALGGEESTVIDLKADTPLANWAKSERKHKAKSNRAKMAKASKRRNRR
;
A
#
# COMPACT_ATOMS: atom_id res chain seq x y z
N MET A 1 -4.49 0.75 -4.54
CA MET A 1 -4.12 1.95 -3.78
C MET A 1 -2.60 2.00 -3.62
N ASN A 2 -1.98 3.15 -3.90
CA ASN A 2 -0.59 3.38 -3.58
C ASN A 2 -0.49 3.71 -2.09
N ILE A 3 0.11 2.79 -1.33
CA ILE A 3 0.24 2.96 0.11
C ILE A 3 1.12 4.15 0.45
N ASP A 4 2.10 4.53 -0.38
CA ASP A 4 3.12 5.56 -0.12
C ASP A 4 2.62 6.99 -0.47
N THR A 5 1.71 7.14 -1.42
CA THR A 5 1.14 8.46 -1.80
C THR A 5 -0.29 8.69 -1.32
N GLY A 6 -1.04 7.61 -1.06
CA GLY A 6 -2.48 7.70 -0.75
C GLY A 6 -3.37 7.72 -1.99
N GLU A 7 -2.79 7.54 -3.18
CA GLU A 7 -3.53 7.49 -4.42
C GLU A 7 -4.36 6.19 -4.50
N LEU A 8 -5.67 6.35 -4.59
CA LEU A 8 -6.62 5.29 -4.83
C LEU A 8 -7.07 5.36 -6.28
N ARG A 9 -7.02 4.23 -6.99
CA ARG A 9 -7.37 4.17 -8.41
C ARG A 9 -8.07 2.84 -8.69
N MET A 10 -9.08 2.88 -9.55
CA MET A 10 -9.69 1.66 -10.09
C MET A 10 -8.74 1.07 -11.14
N PHE A 11 -8.47 -0.22 -11.03
CA PHE A 11 -7.71 -0.97 -12.02
C PHE A 11 -8.52 -2.17 -12.47
N THR A 12 -8.46 -2.47 -13.76
CA THR A 12 -8.82 -3.80 -14.25
C THR A 12 -7.72 -4.80 -13.91
N ALA A 13 -8.05 -6.09 -13.96
CA ALA A 13 -7.09 -7.16 -13.61
C ALA A 13 -5.81 -7.12 -14.49
N ASP A 14 -5.92 -6.66 -15.74
CA ASP A 14 -4.78 -6.55 -16.64
C ASP A 14 -3.95 -5.30 -16.38
N GLN A 15 -4.57 -4.15 -16.12
CA GLN A 15 -3.85 -2.94 -15.71
C GLN A 15 -3.09 -3.18 -14.41
N MET A 16 -3.66 -3.95 -13.49
CA MET A 16 -3.02 -4.21 -12.20
C MET A 16 -1.67 -4.92 -12.33
N LYS A 17 -1.44 -5.70 -13.40
CA LYS A 17 -0.15 -6.35 -13.69
C LYS A 17 0.95 -5.33 -14.06
N GLU A 18 0.58 -4.23 -14.70
CA GLU A 18 1.52 -3.18 -15.10
C GLU A 18 1.93 -2.31 -13.90
N PHE A 19 1.06 -2.17 -12.91
CA PHE A 19 1.26 -1.33 -11.73
C PHE A 19 1.71 -2.10 -10.47
N VAL A 20 2.09 -3.37 -10.63
CA VAL A 20 2.59 -4.21 -9.53
C VAL A 20 3.79 -3.55 -8.86
N GLY A 21 3.70 -3.37 -7.55
CA GLY A 21 4.76 -2.78 -6.73
C GLY A 21 4.60 -1.28 -6.45
N VAL A 22 3.84 -0.56 -7.28
CA VAL A 22 3.46 0.84 -7.02
C VAL A 22 2.11 0.88 -6.31
N PHE A 23 1.15 0.08 -6.76
CA PHE A 23 -0.17 -0.02 -6.16
C PHE A 23 -0.37 -1.37 -5.47
N THR A 24 -0.96 -1.33 -4.29
CA THR A 24 -1.36 -2.50 -3.50
C THR A 24 -2.87 -2.70 -3.64
N PRO A 25 -3.35 -3.94 -3.87
CA PRO A 25 -4.78 -4.23 -3.87
C PRO A 25 -5.39 -3.96 -2.51
N VAL A 26 -6.53 -3.26 -2.52
CA VAL A 26 -7.31 -3.00 -1.31
C VAL A 26 -8.03 -4.30 -0.94
N PRO A 27 -7.97 -4.75 0.33
CA PRO A 27 -8.66 -5.95 0.78
C PRO A 27 -10.18 -5.82 0.60
N SER A 28 -10.86 -6.94 0.39
CA SER A 28 -12.31 -7.02 0.12
C SER A 28 -13.14 -6.25 1.14
N GLU A 29 -12.78 -6.34 2.43
CA GLU A 29 -13.45 -5.66 3.54
C GLU A 29 -13.46 -4.14 3.42
N LEU A 30 -12.48 -3.55 2.71
CA LEU A 30 -12.35 -2.11 2.54
C LEU A 30 -12.74 -1.63 1.12
N GLN A 31 -13.22 -2.53 0.26
CA GLN A 31 -13.60 -2.17 -1.11
C GLN A 31 -14.79 -1.22 -1.15
N ASP A 32 -15.76 -1.38 -0.25
CA ASP A 32 -16.93 -0.48 -0.20
C ASP A 32 -16.52 0.94 0.20
N GLU A 33 -15.61 1.07 1.16
CA GLU A 33 -15.05 2.37 1.54
C GLU A 33 -14.20 2.97 0.43
N ALA A 34 -13.42 2.14 -0.28
CA ALA A 34 -12.65 2.59 -1.44
C ALA A 34 -13.56 3.10 -2.56
N ARG A 35 -14.67 2.40 -2.85
CA ARG A 35 -15.68 2.83 -3.82
C ARG A 35 -16.35 4.14 -3.41
N LYS A 36 -16.70 4.28 -2.11
CA LYS A 36 -17.26 5.53 -1.57
C LYS A 36 -16.29 6.69 -1.71
N ALA A 37 -15.01 6.48 -1.38
CA ALA A 37 -13.96 7.49 -1.50
C ALA A 37 -13.73 7.91 -2.96
N LEU A 38 -13.81 6.98 -3.90
CA LEU A 38 -13.70 7.26 -5.33
C LEU A 38 -14.87 8.09 -5.85
N GLY A 39 -16.07 8.00 -5.25
CA GLY A 39 -17.20 8.85 -5.63
C GLY A 39 -17.65 8.71 -7.09
N GLY A 40 -17.27 7.64 -7.78
CA GLY A 40 -17.50 7.44 -9.21
C GLY A 40 -16.38 7.93 -10.13
N GLU A 41 -15.31 8.52 -9.58
CA GLU A 41 -14.10 8.89 -10.32
C GLU A 41 -13.17 7.69 -10.51
N GLU A 42 -12.29 7.78 -11.53
CA GLU A 42 -11.30 6.73 -11.80
C GLU A 42 -10.17 6.69 -10.75
N SER A 43 -9.82 7.85 -10.17
CA SER A 43 -8.79 7.98 -9.15
C SER A 43 -9.09 9.10 -8.17
N THR A 44 -8.68 8.94 -6.92
CA THR A 44 -8.75 9.98 -5.88
C THR A 44 -7.52 9.87 -4.97
N VAL A 45 -7.22 10.93 -4.22
CA VAL A 45 -6.16 10.92 -3.21
C VAL A 45 -6.80 10.95 -1.83
N ILE A 46 -6.54 9.91 -1.03
CA ILE A 46 -7.02 9.86 0.34
C ILE A 46 -5.95 10.36 1.32
N ASP A 47 -6.40 11.10 2.32
CA ASP A 47 -5.51 11.55 3.39
C ASP A 47 -5.09 10.37 4.27
N LEU A 48 -3.81 10.03 4.19
CA LEU A 48 -3.22 8.95 4.95
C LEU A 48 -2.95 9.29 6.42
N LYS A 49 -3.13 10.54 6.83
CA LYS A 49 -3.05 10.94 8.24
C LYS A 49 -4.40 10.81 8.93
N ALA A 50 -5.50 10.83 8.18
CA ALA A 50 -6.84 10.63 8.70
C ALA A 50 -6.98 9.29 9.43
N ASP A 51 -7.99 9.19 10.30
CA ASP A 51 -8.33 7.99 11.05
C ASP A 51 -9.45 7.20 10.36
N THR A 52 -9.29 7.00 9.05
CA THR A 52 -10.22 6.17 8.26
C THR A 52 -9.68 4.74 8.16
N PRO A 53 -10.56 3.73 8.04
CA PRO A 53 -10.12 2.34 7.85
C PRO A 53 -9.15 2.16 6.67
N LEU A 54 -9.36 2.85 5.54
CA LEU A 54 -8.41 2.84 4.42
C LEU A 54 -7.03 3.41 4.77
N ALA A 55 -7.00 4.56 5.45
CA ALA A 55 -5.74 5.18 5.88
C ALA A 55 -5.01 4.28 6.89
N ASN A 56 -5.75 3.67 7.81
CA ASN A 56 -5.20 2.76 8.83
C ASN A 56 -4.67 1.46 8.23
N TRP A 57 -5.36 0.90 7.24
CA TRP A 57 -4.85 -0.23 6.47
C TRP A 57 -3.56 0.14 5.72
N ALA A 58 -3.52 1.27 5.01
CA ALA A 58 -2.32 1.73 4.31
C ALA A 58 -1.14 1.97 5.26
N LYS A 59 -1.38 2.55 6.45
CA LYS A 59 -0.36 2.68 7.51
C LYS A 59 0.16 1.31 7.97
N SER A 60 -0.72 0.33 8.15
CA SER A 60 -0.34 -1.04 8.54
C SER A 60 0.54 -1.69 7.49
N GLU A 61 0.15 -1.59 6.22
CA GLU A 61 0.88 -2.20 5.10
C GLU A 61 2.28 -1.57 4.93
N ARG A 62 2.39 -0.24 5.07
CA ARG A 62 3.69 0.45 5.10
C ARG A 62 4.60 -0.08 6.20
N LYS A 63 4.06 -0.26 7.41
CA LYS A 63 4.83 -0.80 8.55
C LYS A 63 5.30 -2.22 8.25
N HIS A 64 4.47 -3.05 7.63
CA HIS A 64 4.82 -4.40 7.24
C HIS A 64 5.99 -4.42 6.22
N LYS A 65 5.89 -3.59 5.15
CA LYS A 65 6.95 -3.39 4.15
C LYS A 65 8.26 -2.92 4.81
N ALA A 66 8.19 -1.94 5.69
CA ALA A 66 9.35 -1.42 6.42
C ALA A 66 10.01 -2.47 7.33
N LYS A 67 9.21 -3.26 8.04
CA LYS A 67 9.69 -4.35 8.91
C LYS A 67 10.45 -5.41 8.11
N SER A 68 9.89 -5.83 6.98
CA SER A 68 10.55 -6.76 6.05
C SER A 68 11.89 -6.23 5.56
N ASN A 69 11.94 -4.96 5.15
CA ASN A 69 13.18 -4.32 4.71
C ASN A 69 14.23 -4.22 5.82
N ARG A 70 13.81 -3.87 7.05
CA ARG A 70 14.70 -3.83 8.22
C ARG A 70 15.32 -5.19 8.51
N ALA A 71 14.55 -6.27 8.41
CA ALA A 71 15.07 -7.63 8.60
C ALA A 71 16.10 -8.02 7.53
N LYS A 72 15.85 -7.68 6.26
CA LYS A 72 16.80 -7.91 5.15
C LYS A 72 18.12 -7.15 5.38
N MET A 73 18.03 -5.88 5.78
CA MET A 73 19.21 -5.05 6.10
C MET A 73 20.01 -5.63 7.27
N ALA A 74 19.34 -6.02 8.35
CA ALA A 74 19.99 -6.63 9.52
C ALA A 74 20.72 -7.93 9.14
N LYS A 75 20.11 -8.79 8.31
CA LYS A 75 20.73 -10.03 7.81
C LYS A 75 21.96 -9.73 6.94
N ALA A 76 21.87 -8.74 6.05
CA ALA A 76 22.98 -8.32 5.20
C ALA A 76 24.16 -7.76 6.03
N SER A 77 23.88 -6.92 7.02
CA SER A 77 24.88 -6.37 7.95
C SER A 77 25.62 -7.47 8.71
N LYS A 78 24.89 -8.41 9.33
CA LYS A 78 25.48 -9.56 10.04
C LYS A 78 26.37 -10.42 9.14
N ARG A 79 25.99 -10.61 7.87
CA ARG A 79 26.80 -11.35 6.89
C ARG A 79 28.09 -10.60 6.55
N ARG A 80 28.04 -9.28 6.41
CA ARG A 80 29.21 -8.45 6.09
C ARG A 80 30.23 -8.45 7.23
N ASN A 81 29.78 -8.30 8.47
CA ASN A 81 30.65 -8.25 9.66
C ASN A 81 31.25 -9.63 10.07
N ARG A 82 31.00 -10.69 9.29
CA ARG A 82 31.58 -12.03 9.50
C ARG A 82 32.74 -12.33 8.54
N ARG A 83 33.04 -11.43 7.61
CA ARG A 83 34.22 -11.46 6.74
C ARG A 83 35.21 -10.43 7.23
#